data_AF-A0A0F8WAM7-F1
#
_entry.id   AF-A0A0F8WAM7-F1
#
_cell.length_a   1.000
_cell.length_b   1.000
_cell.length_c   1.000
_cell.angle_alpha   90.00
_cell.angle_beta   90.00
_cell.angle_gamma   90.00
#
_symmetry.space_group_name_H-M   'P 1'
#
loop_
_entity.id
_entity.type
_entity.pdbx_description
1 polymer ?
#
loop_
_entity_poly.entity_id
_entity_poly.type
_entity_poly.pdbx_seq_one_letter_code
_entity_poly.pdbx_strand_id
1 'polypeptide(L)'
;IPWNSYKFLEDLVREVSMRKTGLLARLKTTPTELNEIVVKNNLESVKIKTENIKIECPIHGEFKKRYVDLYEGQWCRQCAHEEMSHSYGKIKEKGEEFGYFLKDDKDIFEEKRKSQKKAPSNTILEYICIEGHKNYKSLHDILTAARDGRYGCKKCYRLSIMVTYEEFQRGVYESGFKTEITKSKFSQIKEHCIKNNMILTHDVYFNITCSEEHIFPAFYVSITSRNGIKCPYCGMSALQKRIHLYMESALKVPFESEVDLRRIISTETRYLKMDGYTEIFLGGRPIKVIFEAMGEQHRFFVEAFHKSLKDFENQKRRDNYLRNECRDAGIILIEFWYDDEVKHYKKLLLEQFYRQTKDLGIFEDGYYLKRIPHYTPRLLHNKFLGAIQNVQKQIKDF
;
A
#
# COMPACT_ATOMS: atom_id res chain seq x y z
N ILE A 1 11.35 3.95 -55.43
CA ILE A 1 12.60 3.70 -54.67
C ILE A 1 12.58 2.23 -54.26
N PRO A 2 13.23 1.32 -54.98
CA PRO A 2 13.17 -0.10 -54.68
C PRO A 2 14.02 -0.43 -53.47
N TRP A 3 13.50 -1.35 -52.67
CA TRP A 3 14.04 -1.85 -51.40
C TRP A 3 15.40 -2.52 -51.58
N ASN A 4 16.41 -1.97 -50.88
CA ASN A 4 17.74 -2.54 -50.66
C ASN A 4 17.70 -3.71 -49.64
N SER A 5 16.90 -4.74 -49.88
CA SER A 5 16.88 -5.93 -48.99
C SER A 5 18.15 -6.78 -49.12
N TYR A 6 18.84 -6.76 -50.26
CA TYR A 6 20.06 -7.54 -50.49
C TYR A 6 21.32 -6.89 -49.92
N LYS A 7 21.48 -5.57 -50.04
CA LYS A 7 22.66 -4.85 -49.51
C LYS A 7 22.73 -4.94 -47.97
N PHE A 8 21.58 -4.91 -47.31
CA PHE A 8 21.45 -5.07 -45.86
C PHE A 8 21.89 -6.45 -45.36
N LEU A 9 21.65 -7.52 -46.14
CA LEU A 9 22.10 -8.88 -45.80
C LEU A 9 23.57 -9.11 -46.13
N GLU A 10 24.10 -8.50 -47.19
CA GLU A 10 25.54 -8.53 -47.50
C GLU A 10 26.38 -7.78 -46.46
N ASP A 11 25.89 -6.64 -45.98
CA ASP A 11 26.54 -5.83 -44.92
C ASP A 11 26.52 -6.54 -43.55
N LEU A 12 25.57 -7.46 -43.31
CA LEU A 12 25.50 -8.27 -42.09
C LEU A 12 26.50 -9.46 -42.10
N VAL A 13 26.93 -9.88 -43.29
CA VAL A 13 27.73 -11.10 -43.51
C VAL A 13 29.22 -10.79 -43.68
N ARG A 14 29.58 -9.59 -44.12
CA ARG A 14 30.97 -9.15 -44.22
C ARG A 14 31.37 -8.32 -43.00
N GLU A 15 31.96 -8.98 -42.00
CA GLU A 15 32.61 -8.36 -40.83
C GLU A 15 31.88 -7.16 -40.19
N VAL A 16 30.93 -7.42 -39.29
CA VAL A 16 30.38 -6.35 -38.45
C VAL A 16 31.38 -6.02 -37.33
N SER A 17 32.17 -4.98 -37.56
CA SER A 17 33.09 -4.41 -36.57
C SER A 17 32.33 -3.75 -35.42
N MET A 18 32.88 -3.94 -34.23
CA MET A 18 32.23 -3.75 -32.95
C MET A 18 32.20 -2.28 -32.55
N ARG A 19 31.01 -1.77 -32.21
CA ARG A 19 30.90 -0.55 -31.41
C ARG A 19 30.22 -0.87 -30.08
N LYS A 20 30.86 -1.69 -29.23
CA LYS A 20 30.94 -1.52 -27.75
C LYS A 20 31.23 -2.77 -26.89
N THR A 21 31.30 -4.00 -27.41
CA THR A 21 31.37 -5.22 -26.54
C THR A 21 32.28 -6.32 -27.09
N GLY A 22 33.57 -6.00 -27.26
CA GLY A 22 34.64 -6.82 -27.83
C GLY A 22 34.51 -8.36 -27.79
N LEU A 23 33.94 -8.98 -28.83
CA LEU A 23 34.46 -10.17 -29.57
C LEU A 23 33.60 -10.47 -30.83
N LEU A 24 34.26 -10.77 -31.95
CA LEU A 24 33.66 -11.09 -33.26
C LEU A 24 32.87 -12.42 -33.22
N ALA A 25 31.55 -12.41 -33.37
CA ALA A 25 30.75 -13.62 -33.59
C ALA A 25 30.58 -13.90 -35.10
N ARG A 26 30.55 -15.19 -35.52
CA ARG A 26 30.31 -15.60 -36.92
C ARG A 26 28.98 -16.36 -37.02
N LEU A 27 28.12 -15.96 -37.96
CA LEU A 27 26.93 -16.74 -38.30
C LEU A 27 27.36 -18.05 -38.97
N LYS A 28 26.85 -19.19 -38.51
CA LYS A 28 27.08 -20.51 -39.12
C LYS A 28 26.21 -20.75 -40.35
N THR A 29 25.05 -20.10 -40.40
CA THR A 29 24.15 -20.11 -41.56
C THR A 29 24.74 -19.24 -42.66
N THR A 30 24.94 -19.85 -43.83
CA THR A 30 25.36 -19.12 -45.01
C THR A 30 24.30 -18.09 -45.41
N PRO A 31 24.68 -17.00 -46.09
CA PRO A 31 23.73 -16.00 -46.61
C PRO A 31 22.66 -16.64 -47.50
N THR A 32 23.03 -17.72 -48.19
CA THR A 32 22.17 -18.52 -49.04
C THR A 32 21.13 -19.29 -48.22
N GLU A 33 21.52 -19.97 -47.14
CA GLU A 33 20.58 -20.67 -46.25
C GLU A 33 19.65 -19.70 -45.51
N LEU A 34 20.15 -18.52 -45.11
CA LEU A 34 19.31 -17.50 -44.46
C LEU A 34 18.26 -16.95 -45.43
N ASN A 35 18.67 -16.68 -46.68
CA ASN A 35 17.75 -16.27 -47.75
C ASN A 35 16.77 -17.38 -48.13
N GLU A 36 17.20 -18.64 -48.18
CA GLU A 36 16.34 -19.79 -48.45
C GLU A 36 15.29 -19.98 -47.34
N ILE A 37 15.62 -19.76 -46.07
CA ILE A 37 14.65 -19.81 -44.96
C ILE A 37 13.60 -18.69 -45.10
N VAL A 38 14.02 -17.49 -45.48
CA VAL A 38 13.13 -16.33 -45.69
C VAL A 38 12.21 -16.53 -46.90
N VAL A 39 12.77 -17.05 -48.01
CA VAL A 39 12.05 -17.27 -49.27
C VAL A 39 11.13 -18.49 -49.19
N LYS A 40 11.58 -19.61 -48.62
CA LYS A 40 10.83 -20.89 -48.60
C LYS A 40 9.59 -20.87 -47.71
N ASN A 41 9.54 -19.98 -46.72
CA ASN A 41 8.44 -19.92 -45.75
C ASN A 41 7.42 -18.79 -46.04
N ASN A 42 7.56 -18.07 -47.16
CA ASN A 42 6.69 -16.96 -47.58
C ASN A 42 6.37 -15.99 -46.41
N LEU A 43 7.40 -15.67 -45.62
CA LEU A 43 7.24 -14.97 -44.34
C LEU A 43 7.19 -13.47 -44.61
N GLU A 44 6.00 -12.89 -44.59
CA GLU A 44 5.83 -11.47 -44.33
C GLU A 44 6.66 -11.09 -43.08
N SER A 45 7.32 -9.93 -43.14
CA SER A 45 8.34 -9.34 -42.26
C SER A 45 8.14 -9.42 -40.72
N VAL A 46 7.06 -10.03 -40.24
CA VAL A 46 6.65 -10.16 -38.84
C VAL A 46 7.14 -11.47 -38.19
N LYS A 47 7.18 -12.61 -38.91
CA LYS A 47 7.53 -13.92 -38.29
C LYS A 47 9.02 -14.09 -37.96
N ILE A 48 9.91 -13.47 -38.75
CA ILE A 48 11.37 -13.53 -38.53
C ILE A 48 11.76 -12.87 -37.20
N LYS A 49 11.01 -11.86 -36.73
CA LYS A 49 11.30 -11.16 -35.47
C LYS A 49 11.22 -12.05 -34.23
N THR A 50 10.46 -13.14 -34.30
CA THR A 50 10.15 -13.98 -33.13
C THR A 50 10.80 -15.36 -33.14
N GLU A 51 11.31 -15.83 -34.28
CA GLU A 51 11.90 -17.17 -34.38
C GLU A 51 13.36 -17.22 -33.89
N ASN A 52 13.69 -18.31 -33.20
CA ASN A 52 15.02 -18.58 -32.67
C ASN A 52 15.91 -19.20 -33.76
N ILE A 53 16.99 -18.53 -34.12
CA ILE A 53 17.99 -18.98 -35.10
C ILE A 53 19.16 -19.63 -34.34
N LYS A 54 19.75 -20.69 -34.91
CA LYS A 54 20.98 -21.31 -34.39
C LYS A 54 22.19 -20.50 -34.81
N ILE A 55 23.07 -20.20 -33.86
CA ILE A 55 24.26 -19.37 -34.03
C ILE A 55 25.40 -20.05 -33.28
N GLU A 56 26.63 -19.83 -33.71
CA GLU A 56 27.81 -20.28 -32.97
C GLU A 56 28.58 -19.09 -32.41
N CYS A 57 28.81 -19.13 -31.11
CA CYS A 57 29.79 -18.28 -30.47
C CYS A 57 31.18 -18.90 -30.67
N PRO A 58 32.20 -18.14 -31.10
CA PRO A 58 33.56 -18.66 -31.28
C PRO A 58 34.18 -19.21 -29.97
N ILE A 59 33.69 -18.76 -28.81
CA ILE A 59 34.22 -19.14 -27.50
C ILE A 59 33.32 -20.21 -26.85
N HIS A 60 32.00 -20.04 -26.93
CA HIS A 60 31.03 -20.82 -26.15
C HIS A 60 30.22 -21.83 -26.97
N GLY A 61 30.51 -21.96 -28.27
CA GLY A 61 29.85 -22.92 -29.15
C GLY A 61 28.41 -22.52 -29.51
N GLU A 62 27.59 -23.52 -29.86
CA GLU A 62 26.27 -23.29 -30.45
C GLU A 62 25.20 -22.84 -29.43
N PHE A 63 24.40 -21.85 -29.81
CA PHE A 63 23.24 -21.37 -29.05
C PHE A 63 22.09 -20.93 -29.96
N LYS A 64 20.89 -20.76 -29.39
CA LYS A 64 19.69 -20.29 -30.10
C LYS A 64 19.29 -18.91 -29.62
N LYS A 65 18.92 -18.00 -30.53
CA LYS A 65 18.45 -16.64 -30.17
C LYS A 65 17.52 -16.04 -31.22
N ARG A 66 16.63 -15.13 -30.82
CA ARG A 66 15.73 -14.46 -31.75
C ARG A 66 16.49 -13.51 -32.66
N TYR A 67 16.06 -13.40 -33.91
CA TYR A 67 16.64 -12.47 -34.86
C TYR A 67 16.64 -11.01 -34.35
N VAL A 68 15.53 -10.56 -33.76
CA VAL A 68 15.42 -9.19 -33.24
C VAL A 68 16.44 -8.90 -32.15
N ASP A 69 16.71 -9.86 -31.26
CA ASP A 69 17.67 -9.67 -30.18
C ASP A 69 19.10 -9.53 -30.72
N LEU A 70 19.45 -10.28 -31.78
CA LEU A 70 20.75 -10.17 -32.43
C LEU A 70 20.91 -8.84 -33.15
N TYR A 71 19.85 -8.40 -33.84
CA TYR A 71 19.81 -7.11 -34.51
C TYR A 71 19.98 -5.94 -33.52
N GLU A 72 19.42 -6.07 -32.31
CA GLU A 72 19.61 -5.13 -31.21
C GLU A 72 20.98 -5.25 -30.50
N GLY A 73 21.89 -6.10 -31.02
CA GLY A 73 23.25 -6.26 -30.51
C GLY A 73 23.37 -7.20 -29.30
N GLN A 74 22.32 -7.95 -28.97
CA GLN A 74 22.37 -8.95 -27.91
C GLN A 74 22.94 -10.27 -28.46
N TRP A 75 24.25 -10.45 -28.37
CA TRP A 75 24.95 -11.65 -28.88
C TRP A 75 24.96 -12.80 -27.88
N CYS A 76 26.02 -13.62 -27.90
CA CYS A 76 26.24 -14.76 -27.01
C CYS A 76 26.01 -14.33 -25.56
N ARG A 77 25.06 -14.99 -24.90
CA ARG A 77 24.74 -14.69 -23.50
C ARG A 77 25.92 -14.97 -22.59
N GLN A 78 26.73 -15.99 -22.87
CA GLN A 78 27.90 -16.32 -22.06
C GLN A 78 29.00 -15.26 -22.20
N CYS A 79 29.34 -14.82 -23.42
CA CYS A 79 30.24 -13.66 -23.62
C CYS A 79 29.73 -12.40 -22.91
N ALA A 80 28.44 -12.07 -23.08
CA ALA A 80 27.86 -10.91 -22.42
C ALA A 80 27.92 -11.05 -20.89
N HIS A 81 27.71 -12.25 -20.35
CA HIS A 81 27.87 -12.53 -18.92
C HIS A 81 29.33 -12.41 -18.46
N GLU A 82 30.30 -12.80 -19.28
CA GLU A 82 31.74 -12.70 -18.99
C GLU A 82 32.25 -11.25 -19.10
N GLU A 83 31.76 -10.46 -20.06
CA GLU A 83 32.08 -9.02 -20.15
C GLU A 83 31.37 -8.19 -19.06
N MET A 84 30.12 -8.53 -18.75
CA MET A 84 29.37 -7.93 -17.63
C MET A 84 29.77 -8.52 -16.27
N SER A 85 30.59 -9.59 -16.26
CA SER A 85 31.11 -10.20 -15.04
C SER A 85 32.05 -9.19 -14.39
N HIS A 86 31.52 -8.49 -13.41
CA HIS A 86 32.35 -7.66 -12.55
C HIS A 86 33.32 -8.59 -11.83
N SER A 87 34.63 -8.41 -12.08
CA SER A 87 35.65 -9.06 -11.26
C SER A 87 35.45 -8.65 -9.80
N TYR A 88 35.92 -9.48 -8.87
CA TYR A 88 35.90 -9.14 -7.43
C TYR A 88 36.46 -7.73 -7.17
N GLY A 89 37.57 -7.37 -7.84
CA GLY A 89 38.16 -6.04 -7.75
C GLY A 89 37.21 -4.92 -8.19
N LYS A 90 36.51 -5.10 -9.33
CA LYS A 90 35.54 -4.13 -9.83
C LYS A 90 34.30 -4.01 -8.92
N ILE A 91 33.87 -5.11 -8.31
CA ILE A 91 32.77 -5.13 -7.33
C ILE A 91 33.16 -4.32 -6.08
N LYS A 92 34.36 -4.54 -5.58
CA LYS A 92 34.90 -3.82 -4.43
C LYS A 92 35.00 -2.32 -4.71
N GLU A 93 35.68 -1.95 -5.80
CA GLU A 93 35.88 -0.56 -6.22
C GLU A 93 34.55 0.19 -6.37
N LYS A 94 33.57 -0.42 -7.06
CA LYS A 94 32.26 0.20 -7.25
C LYS A 94 31.47 0.30 -5.95
N GLY A 95 31.55 -0.68 -5.05
CA GLY A 95 30.94 -0.56 -3.73
C GLY A 95 31.50 0.62 -2.94
N GLU A 96 32.82 0.78 -2.95
CA GLU A 96 33.54 1.84 -2.24
C GLU A 96 33.21 3.24 -2.79
N GLU A 97 33.05 3.38 -4.11
CA GLU A 97 32.57 4.62 -4.77
C GLU A 97 31.24 5.12 -4.17
N PHE A 98 30.36 4.20 -3.75
CA PHE A 98 29.06 4.53 -3.13
C PHE A 98 29.10 4.50 -1.59
N GLY A 99 30.29 4.50 -0.98
CA GLY A 99 30.47 4.53 0.47
C GLY A 99 30.21 3.19 1.17
N TYR A 100 30.40 2.07 0.46
CA TYR A 100 30.32 0.72 0.99
C TYR A 100 31.67 0.00 0.93
N PHE A 101 32.22 -0.36 2.08
CA PHE A 101 33.44 -1.13 2.22
C PHE A 101 33.13 -2.62 2.23
N LEU A 102 33.58 -3.35 1.21
CA LEU A 102 33.37 -4.80 1.10
C LEU A 102 34.13 -5.55 2.20
N LYS A 103 33.45 -6.42 2.95
CA LYS A 103 34.05 -7.25 4.01
C LYS A 103 34.36 -8.68 3.59
N ASP A 104 33.53 -9.25 2.73
CA ASP A 104 33.81 -10.56 2.15
C ASP A 104 35.08 -10.47 1.30
N ASP A 105 36.02 -11.38 1.52
CA ASP A 105 37.20 -11.51 0.67
C ASP A 105 36.89 -12.21 -0.66
N LYS A 106 37.93 -12.39 -1.49
CA LYS A 106 37.80 -12.99 -2.83
C LYS A 106 37.33 -14.44 -2.76
N ASP A 107 37.78 -15.20 -1.77
CA ASP A 107 37.45 -16.63 -1.66
C ASP A 107 35.99 -16.80 -1.20
N ILE A 108 35.56 -15.99 -0.22
CA ILE A 108 34.16 -15.92 0.22
C ILE A 108 33.25 -15.47 -0.93
N PHE A 109 33.69 -14.50 -1.74
CA PHE A 109 32.94 -14.06 -2.92
C PHE A 109 32.73 -15.22 -3.91
N GLU A 110 33.78 -15.98 -4.25
CA GLU A 110 33.66 -17.10 -5.19
C GLU A 110 32.80 -18.23 -4.62
N GLU A 111 32.90 -18.51 -3.32
CA GLU A 111 32.03 -19.47 -2.63
C GLU A 111 30.55 -19.03 -2.68
N LYS A 112 30.25 -17.80 -2.28
CA LYS A 112 28.90 -17.22 -2.30
C LYS A 112 28.32 -17.15 -3.71
N ARG A 113 29.13 -16.80 -4.71
CA ARG A 113 28.73 -16.77 -6.12
C ARG A 113 28.28 -18.16 -6.60
N LYS A 114 29.09 -19.18 -6.31
CA LYS A 114 28.79 -20.57 -6.69
C LYS A 114 27.55 -21.09 -5.97
N SER A 115 27.45 -20.88 -4.65
CA SER A 115 26.32 -21.38 -3.85
C SER A 115 25.00 -20.67 -4.18
N GLN A 116 25.01 -19.36 -4.39
CA GLN A 116 23.82 -18.58 -4.75
C GLN A 116 23.39 -18.78 -6.21
N LYS A 117 24.25 -19.35 -7.07
CA LYS A 117 24.03 -19.48 -8.52
C LYS A 117 23.67 -18.14 -9.19
N LYS A 118 24.28 -17.05 -8.72
CA LYS A 118 24.02 -15.68 -9.21
C LYS A 118 25.18 -15.17 -10.07
N ALA A 119 24.86 -14.22 -10.95
CA ALA A 119 25.88 -13.43 -11.64
C ALA A 119 26.70 -12.61 -10.62
N PRO A 120 27.98 -12.31 -10.89
CA PRO A 120 28.86 -11.55 -9.98
C PRO A 120 28.24 -10.28 -9.39
N SER A 121 27.57 -9.46 -10.22
CA SER A 121 26.94 -8.22 -9.78
C SER A 121 25.71 -8.42 -8.88
N ASN A 122 25.12 -9.61 -8.91
CA ASN A 122 23.90 -9.97 -8.16
C ASN A 122 24.23 -10.86 -6.94
N THR A 123 25.48 -11.30 -6.78
CA THR A 123 25.94 -12.02 -5.59
C THR A 123 25.77 -11.12 -4.38
N ILE A 124 25.06 -11.62 -3.35
CA ILE A 124 24.87 -10.89 -2.09
C ILE A 124 26.13 -11.04 -1.26
N LEU A 125 26.73 -9.91 -0.89
CA LEU A 125 27.95 -9.81 -0.10
C LEU A 125 27.75 -8.95 1.15
N GLU A 126 28.62 -9.13 2.14
CA GLU A 126 28.68 -8.27 3.33
C GLU A 126 29.49 -7.00 3.04
N TYR A 127 28.85 -5.86 3.21
CA TYR A 127 29.43 -4.54 3.14
C TYR A 127 29.27 -3.80 4.48
N ILE A 128 30.20 -2.91 4.79
CA ILE A 128 30.07 -1.92 5.86
C ILE A 128 29.96 -0.54 5.24
N CYS A 129 28.93 0.24 5.58
CA CYS A 129 28.85 1.62 5.10
C CYS A 129 29.81 2.55 5.85
N ILE A 130 29.94 3.80 5.39
CA ILE A 130 30.77 4.83 6.05
C ILE A 130 30.48 5.02 7.55
N GLU A 131 29.22 4.87 7.97
CA GLU A 131 28.80 4.94 9.38
C GLU A 131 28.99 3.62 10.17
N GLY A 132 29.73 2.65 9.62
CA GLY A 132 30.00 1.37 10.30
C GLY A 132 28.85 0.35 10.31
N HIS A 133 27.72 0.62 9.64
CA HIS A 133 26.60 -0.32 9.60
C HIS A 133 26.87 -1.50 8.66
N LYS A 134 26.63 -2.72 9.15
CA LYS A 134 26.65 -3.94 8.35
C LYS A 134 25.46 -4.03 7.41
N ASN A 135 25.71 -4.46 6.18
CA ASN A 135 24.72 -4.57 5.11
C ASN A 135 25.00 -5.79 4.24
N TYR A 136 23.94 -6.53 3.91
CA TYR A 136 24.02 -7.64 2.96
C TYR A 136 23.30 -7.23 1.67
N LYS A 137 24.07 -6.95 0.63
CA LYS A 137 23.56 -6.41 -0.64
C LYS A 137 24.36 -6.94 -1.81
N SER A 138 23.77 -6.92 -3.00
CA SER A 138 24.52 -7.09 -4.23
C SER A 138 25.02 -5.75 -4.78
N LEU A 139 26.03 -5.76 -5.65
CA LEU A 139 26.45 -4.55 -6.36
C LEU A 139 25.29 -3.94 -7.16
N HIS A 140 24.47 -4.78 -7.79
CA HIS A 140 23.29 -4.33 -8.52
C HIS A 140 22.31 -3.56 -7.63
N ASP A 141 22.09 -3.99 -6.39
CA ASP A 141 21.24 -3.27 -5.43
C ASP A 141 21.83 -1.92 -5.05
N ILE A 142 23.16 -1.85 -4.88
CA ILE A 142 23.88 -0.61 -4.57
C ILE A 142 23.73 0.38 -5.74
N LEU A 143 23.97 -0.06 -6.97
CA LEU A 143 23.85 0.77 -8.17
C LEU A 143 22.41 1.25 -8.42
N THR A 144 21.43 0.36 -8.20
CA THR A 144 20.01 0.70 -8.34
C THR A 144 19.60 1.74 -7.31
N ALA A 145 20.00 1.57 -6.05
CA ALA A 145 19.72 2.54 -5.00
C ALA A 145 20.35 3.92 -5.32
N ALA A 146 21.61 3.94 -5.76
CA ALA A 146 22.29 5.17 -6.15
C ALA A 146 21.60 5.91 -7.32
N ARG A 147 21.16 5.18 -8.35
CA ARG A 147 20.40 5.74 -9.48
C ARG A 147 19.10 6.40 -9.02
N ASP A 148 18.45 5.83 -8.01
CA ASP A 148 17.21 6.37 -7.44
C ASP A 148 17.48 7.49 -6.41
N GLY A 149 18.71 7.98 -6.28
CA GLY A 149 19.11 8.99 -5.29
C GLY A 149 19.15 8.49 -3.84
N ARG A 150 19.10 7.17 -3.63
CA ARG A 150 19.11 6.52 -2.31
C ARG A 150 20.54 6.14 -1.94
N TYR A 151 21.31 7.12 -1.50
CA TYR A 151 22.71 6.94 -1.12
C TYR A 151 22.88 6.31 0.27
N GLY A 152 23.95 5.53 0.41
CA GLY A 152 24.31 4.89 1.69
C GLY A 152 23.42 3.71 2.07
N CYS A 153 23.72 3.10 3.22
CA CYS A 153 22.96 1.95 3.70
C CYS A 153 21.52 2.30 4.06
N LYS A 154 20.66 1.28 4.20
CA LYS A 154 19.24 1.48 4.57
C LYS A 154 19.09 2.34 5.83
N LYS A 155 19.98 2.17 6.81
CA LYS A 155 19.98 2.98 8.05
C LYS A 155 20.42 4.42 7.80
N CYS A 156 21.51 4.64 7.06
CA CYS A 156 21.99 5.99 6.68
C CYS A 156 20.99 6.74 5.80
N TYR A 157 20.43 6.08 4.79
CA TYR A 157 19.37 6.65 3.95
C TYR A 157 18.14 7.02 4.76
N ARG A 158 17.74 6.17 5.72
CA ARG A 158 16.63 6.49 6.64
C ARG A 158 16.93 7.71 7.50
N LEU A 159 18.15 7.84 7.99
CA LEU A 159 18.61 9.03 8.73
C LEU A 159 18.59 10.28 7.84
N SER A 160 19.00 10.18 6.57
CA SER A 160 19.06 11.32 5.66
C SER A 160 17.69 11.83 5.22
N ILE A 161 16.64 11.00 5.27
CA ILE A 161 15.26 11.41 4.98
C ILE A 161 14.47 11.80 6.23
N MET A 162 15.08 11.81 7.42
CA MET A 162 14.39 12.25 8.64
C MET A 162 14.23 13.76 8.63
N VAL A 163 12.98 14.22 8.54
CA VAL A 163 12.65 15.63 8.69
C VAL A 163 13.10 16.19 10.05
N THR A 164 13.53 17.44 10.02
CA THR A 164 13.78 18.27 11.20
C THR A 164 12.45 18.66 11.86
N TYR A 165 12.53 19.15 13.10
CA TYR A 165 11.34 19.64 13.80
C TYR A 165 10.73 20.83 13.06
N GLU A 166 11.58 21.72 12.55
CA GLU A 166 11.20 22.92 11.80
C GLU A 166 10.53 22.56 10.47
N GLU A 167 11.09 21.61 9.71
CA GLU A 167 10.44 21.08 8.50
C GLU A 167 9.11 20.42 8.81
N PHE A 168 9.05 19.64 9.90
CA PHE A 168 7.81 19.00 10.34
C PHE A 168 6.72 20.03 10.65
N GLN A 169 7.02 21.03 11.48
CA GLN A 169 6.10 22.11 11.84
C GLN A 169 5.63 22.88 10.61
N ARG A 170 6.56 23.24 9.71
CA ARG A 170 6.24 23.91 8.46
C ARG A 170 5.31 23.08 7.59
N GLY A 171 5.61 21.78 7.38
CA GLY A 171 4.78 20.90 6.55
C GLY A 171 3.36 20.71 7.12
N VAL A 172 3.22 20.62 8.45
CA VAL A 172 1.91 20.57 9.12
C VAL A 172 1.14 21.87 8.91
N TYR A 173 1.80 23.02 9.10
CA TYR A 173 1.20 24.35 8.94
C TYR A 173 0.77 24.63 7.49
N GLU A 174 1.65 24.37 6.51
CA GLU A 174 1.37 24.55 5.08
C GLU A 174 0.19 23.68 4.61
N SER A 175 -0.05 22.56 5.30
CA SER A 175 -1.19 21.67 5.03
C SER A 175 -2.49 22.11 5.71
N GLY A 176 -2.50 23.25 6.42
CA GLY A 176 -3.68 23.79 7.09
C GLY A 176 -3.98 23.18 8.46
N PHE A 177 -3.00 22.55 9.10
CA PHE A 177 -3.14 21.91 10.41
C PHE A 177 -2.23 22.56 11.47
N LYS A 178 -2.52 22.27 12.74
CA LYS A 178 -1.71 22.61 13.91
C LYS A 178 -1.26 21.33 14.61
N THR A 179 -0.27 21.41 15.49
CA THR A 179 0.15 20.29 16.33
C THR A 179 0.78 20.81 17.63
N GLU A 180 0.47 20.15 18.75
CA GLU A 180 0.97 20.54 20.08
C GLU A 180 2.31 19.87 20.44
N ILE A 181 2.90 19.11 19.51
CA ILE A 181 4.16 18.40 19.78
C ILE A 181 5.31 19.39 20.01
N THR A 182 5.96 19.28 21.16
CA THR A 182 7.14 20.10 21.49
C THR A 182 8.39 19.60 20.78
N LYS A 183 9.37 20.49 20.56
CA LYS A 183 10.68 20.13 20.00
C LYS A 183 11.37 19.00 20.78
N SER A 184 11.29 19.02 22.11
CA SER A 184 11.84 17.96 22.97
C SER A 184 11.15 16.61 22.72
N LYS A 185 9.81 16.60 22.68
CA LYS A 185 9.05 15.37 22.41
C LYS A 185 9.34 14.82 21.00
N PHE A 186 9.44 15.71 20.01
CA PHE A 186 9.80 15.33 18.65
C PHE A 186 11.20 14.69 18.58
N SER A 187 12.20 15.25 19.27
CA SER A 187 13.55 14.67 19.35
C SER A 187 13.53 13.28 19.97
N GLN A 188 12.76 13.06 21.05
CA GLN A 188 12.62 11.73 21.67
C GLN A 188 12.02 10.70 20.69
N ILE A 189 10.99 11.09 19.93
CA ILE A 189 10.39 10.23 18.90
C ILE A 189 11.39 9.94 17.79
N LYS A 190 12.17 10.94 17.37
CA LYS A 190 13.24 10.78 16.38
C LYS A 190 14.29 9.78 16.84
N GLU A 191 14.79 9.90 18.07
CA GLU A 191 15.72 8.93 18.67
C GLU A 191 15.13 7.53 18.76
N HIS A 192 13.87 7.42 19.17
CA HIS A 192 13.14 6.15 19.19
C HIS A 192 13.06 5.51 17.81
N CYS A 193 12.80 6.29 16.76
CA CYS A 193 12.78 5.79 15.38
C CYS A 193 14.15 5.26 14.96
N ILE A 194 15.23 5.96 15.31
CA ILE A 194 16.60 5.54 14.99
C ILE A 194 16.93 4.21 15.69
N LYS A 195 16.60 4.10 16.98
CA LYS A 195 16.85 2.90 17.78
C LYS A 195 16.08 1.69 17.27
N ASN A 196 14.83 1.88 16.85
CA ASN A 196 13.95 0.80 16.40
C ASN A 196 13.88 0.63 14.88
N ASN A 197 14.73 1.32 14.13
CA ASN A 197 14.79 1.24 12.67
C ASN A 197 13.43 1.56 12.00
N MET A 198 12.72 2.56 12.53
CA MET A 198 11.47 3.11 11.99
C MET A 198 11.73 4.37 11.16
N ILE A 199 10.84 4.67 10.23
CA ILE A 199 10.84 5.88 9.41
C ILE A 199 9.87 6.87 10.02
N LEU A 200 10.39 7.96 10.61
CA LEU A 200 9.60 9.00 11.29
C LEU A 200 8.40 9.48 10.45
N THR A 201 8.57 9.57 9.14
CA THR A 201 7.55 10.13 8.24
C THR A 201 6.45 9.14 7.82
N HIS A 202 6.68 7.83 7.95
CA HIS A 202 5.78 6.77 7.45
C HIS A 202 5.28 5.82 8.55
N ASP A 203 6.02 5.69 9.64
CA ASP A 203 5.78 4.67 10.67
C ASP A 203 5.30 5.29 11.99
N VAL A 204 5.19 6.62 12.09
CA VAL A 204 4.79 7.33 13.30
C VAL A 204 3.59 8.23 13.05
N TYR A 205 2.57 8.06 13.88
CA TYR A 205 1.42 8.96 13.95
C TYR A 205 1.73 10.19 14.78
N PHE A 206 1.33 11.35 14.27
CA PHE A 206 1.31 12.62 14.98
C PHE A 206 -0.14 13.06 15.16
N ASN A 207 -0.49 13.48 16.37
CA ASN A 207 -1.76 14.16 16.58
C ASN A 207 -1.68 15.57 15.99
N ILE A 208 -2.58 15.84 15.06
CA ILE A 208 -2.75 17.14 14.40
C ILE A 208 -4.16 17.66 14.64
N THR A 209 -4.29 18.98 14.59
CA THR A 209 -5.54 19.70 14.84
C THR A 209 -5.93 20.47 13.58
N CYS A 210 -7.16 20.32 13.09
CA CYS A 210 -7.66 21.10 11.94
C CYS A 210 -8.10 22.52 12.33
N SER A 211 -8.51 23.33 11.34
CA SER A 211 -9.07 24.67 11.58
C SER A 211 -10.30 24.69 12.49
N GLU A 212 -11.09 23.62 12.48
CA GLU A 212 -12.28 23.44 13.33
C GLU A 212 -11.94 22.77 14.68
N GLU A 213 -10.67 22.79 15.09
CA GLU A 213 -10.19 22.29 16.39
C GLU A 213 -10.39 20.78 16.65
N HIS A 214 -10.73 19.98 15.63
CA HIS A 214 -10.72 18.52 15.75
C HIS A 214 -9.29 17.96 15.76
N ILE A 215 -9.03 17.04 16.68
CA ILE A 215 -7.73 16.36 16.86
C ILE A 215 -7.80 14.94 16.28
N PHE A 216 -6.83 14.55 15.46
CA PHE A 216 -6.74 13.19 14.92
C PHE A 216 -5.29 12.78 14.59
N PRO A 217 -4.99 11.47 14.61
CA PRO A 217 -3.65 10.97 14.29
C PRO A 217 -3.41 10.90 12.77
N ALA A 218 -2.23 11.32 12.31
CA ALA A 218 -1.83 11.22 10.91
C ALA A 218 -0.31 10.99 10.74
N PHE A 219 0.10 10.30 9.68
CA PHE A 219 1.51 10.20 9.29
C PHE A 219 1.97 11.49 8.62
N TYR A 220 3.22 11.89 8.85
CA TYR A 220 3.78 13.11 8.24
C TYR A 220 3.74 13.08 6.70
N VAL A 221 4.04 11.92 6.09
CA VAL A 221 3.96 11.77 4.62
C VAL A 221 2.53 11.97 4.09
N SER A 222 1.52 11.55 4.86
CA SER A 222 0.11 11.74 4.48
C SER A 222 -0.28 13.21 4.55
N ILE A 223 0.17 13.90 5.61
CA ILE A 223 -0.06 15.34 5.83
C ILE A 223 0.50 16.14 4.65
N THR A 224 1.76 15.89 4.30
CA THR A 224 2.51 16.67 3.29
C THR A 224 2.36 16.17 1.85
N SER A 225 1.52 15.16 1.60
CA SER A 225 1.30 14.63 0.25
C SER A 225 0.59 15.65 -0.64
N ARG A 226 0.77 15.55 -1.98
CA ARG A 226 0.09 16.45 -2.94
C ARG A 226 -1.43 16.43 -2.83
N ASN A 227 -2.01 15.32 -2.39
CA ASN A 227 -3.45 15.18 -2.21
C ASN A 227 -3.92 15.66 -0.82
N GLY A 228 -2.98 15.94 0.09
CA GLY A 228 -3.22 16.28 1.50
C GLY A 228 -3.94 15.18 2.26
N ILE A 229 -3.98 15.31 3.58
CA ILE A 229 -4.99 14.63 4.40
C ILE A 229 -6.16 15.58 4.60
N LYS A 230 -7.39 15.07 4.59
CA LYS A 230 -8.56 15.83 5.02
C LYS A 230 -8.81 15.53 6.48
N CYS A 231 -9.25 16.53 7.25
CA CYS A 231 -9.76 16.27 8.58
C CYS A 231 -10.90 15.24 8.48
N PRO A 232 -10.81 14.10 9.17
CA PRO A 232 -11.81 13.04 9.08
C PRO A 232 -13.17 13.53 9.56
N TYR A 233 -13.22 14.56 10.40
CA TYR A 233 -14.45 15.19 10.87
C TYR A 233 -14.96 16.26 9.90
N CYS A 234 -14.09 17.15 9.38
CA CYS A 234 -14.55 18.21 8.48
C CYS A 234 -14.99 17.68 7.12
N GLY A 235 -14.36 16.59 6.64
CA GLY A 235 -14.67 15.93 5.37
C GLY A 235 -15.94 15.09 5.38
N MET A 236 -16.54 14.82 6.55
CA MET A 236 -17.79 14.07 6.63
C MET A 236 -18.93 14.83 5.94
N SER A 237 -19.81 14.08 5.29
CA SER A 237 -21.08 14.60 4.83
C SER A 237 -21.91 15.14 6.00
N ALA A 238 -22.82 16.07 5.74
CA ALA A 238 -23.72 16.60 6.78
C ALA A 238 -24.53 15.49 7.48
N LEU A 239 -24.89 14.44 6.74
CA LEU A 239 -25.57 13.26 7.28
C LEU A 239 -24.66 12.50 8.25
N GLN A 240 -23.43 12.16 7.84
CA GLN A 240 -22.44 11.48 8.68
C GLN A 240 -22.14 12.27 9.97
N LYS A 241 -21.89 13.59 9.87
CA LYS A 241 -21.64 14.45 11.05
C LYS A 241 -22.78 14.39 12.06
N ARG A 242 -24.01 14.52 11.55
CA ARG A 242 -25.23 14.52 12.37
C ARG A 242 -25.43 13.17 13.07
N ILE A 243 -25.21 12.06 12.38
CA ILE A 243 -25.32 10.72 12.97
C ILE A 243 -24.20 10.47 13.98
N HIS A 244 -22.96 10.86 13.66
CA HIS A 244 -21.82 10.73 14.57
C HIS A 244 -22.08 11.44 15.90
N LEU A 245 -22.48 12.72 15.84
CA LEU A 245 -22.84 13.50 17.02
C LEU A 245 -24.00 12.88 17.80
N TYR A 246 -25.00 12.35 17.09
CA TYR A 246 -26.13 11.67 17.70
C TYR A 246 -25.69 10.40 18.46
N MET A 247 -24.85 9.57 17.83
CA MET A 247 -24.36 8.31 18.39
C MET A 247 -23.50 8.53 19.62
N GLU A 248 -22.53 9.47 19.57
CA GLU A 248 -21.72 9.84 20.74
C GLU A 248 -22.59 10.40 21.87
N SER A 249 -23.56 11.25 21.53
CA SER A 249 -24.49 11.82 22.52
C SER A 249 -25.39 10.77 23.16
N ALA A 250 -25.88 9.80 22.40
CA ALA A 250 -26.79 8.76 22.85
C ALA A 250 -26.08 7.70 23.71
N LEU A 251 -24.86 7.31 23.31
CA LEU A 251 -24.11 6.23 23.97
C LEU A 251 -23.08 6.73 24.99
N LYS A 252 -22.79 8.05 25.02
CA LYS A 252 -21.84 8.68 25.93
C LYS A 252 -20.43 8.09 25.84
N VAL A 253 -20.04 7.69 24.63
CA VAL A 253 -18.70 7.20 24.28
C VAL A 253 -18.27 7.85 22.97
N PRO A 254 -16.97 8.14 22.79
CA PRO A 254 -16.47 8.62 21.51
C PRO A 254 -16.54 7.52 20.44
N PHE A 255 -16.69 7.93 19.19
CA PHE A 255 -16.60 7.06 18.02
C PHE A 255 -15.34 7.37 17.21
N GLU A 256 -14.57 6.35 16.86
CA GLU A 256 -13.50 6.48 15.86
C GLU A 256 -14.16 6.55 14.48
N SER A 257 -13.95 7.63 13.73
CA SER A 257 -14.46 7.76 12.36
C SER A 257 -13.59 7.00 11.37
N GLU A 258 -14.16 6.62 10.23
CA GLU A 258 -13.39 6.19 9.06
C GLU A 258 -12.55 4.90 9.28
N VAL A 259 -13.02 3.98 10.14
CA VAL A 259 -12.29 2.79 10.57
C VAL A 259 -12.34 1.65 9.54
N ASP A 260 -11.21 1.01 9.31
CA ASP A 260 -11.12 -0.20 8.48
C ASP A 260 -11.62 -1.44 9.24
N LEU A 261 -12.61 -2.14 8.68
CA LEU A 261 -13.20 -3.35 9.25
C LEU A 261 -12.16 -4.43 9.57
N ARG A 262 -11.05 -4.49 8.82
CA ARG A 262 -9.94 -5.42 9.07
C ARG A 262 -9.26 -5.21 10.42
N ARG A 263 -9.28 -3.97 10.94
CA ARG A 263 -8.76 -3.65 12.29
C ARG A 263 -9.69 -4.14 13.39
N ILE A 264 -10.97 -4.36 13.07
CA ILE A 264 -12.01 -4.71 14.04
C ILE A 264 -12.23 -6.23 14.10
N ILE A 265 -12.24 -6.90 12.94
CA ILE A 265 -12.49 -8.34 12.79
C ILE A 265 -11.19 -9.12 12.58
N SER A 266 -10.61 -9.04 11.37
CA SER A 266 -9.43 -9.82 10.97
C SER A 266 -8.75 -9.23 9.73
N THR A 267 -7.46 -9.50 9.55
CA THR A 267 -6.68 -9.10 8.34
C THR A 267 -7.13 -9.81 7.06
N GLU A 268 -7.84 -10.94 7.18
CA GLU A 268 -8.39 -11.70 6.05
C GLU A 268 -9.68 -11.08 5.49
N THR A 269 -10.36 -10.25 6.27
CA THR A 269 -11.57 -9.52 5.85
C THR A 269 -11.23 -8.54 4.72
N ARG A 270 -12.20 -8.26 3.84
CA ARG A 270 -12.01 -7.24 2.80
C ARG A 270 -11.81 -5.85 3.41
N TYR A 271 -11.03 -5.01 2.72
CA TYR A 271 -10.93 -3.60 3.07
C TYR A 271 -12.29 -2.92 2.90
N LEU A 272 -12.89 -2.54 4.03
CA LEU A 272 -14.11 -1.75 4.07
C LEU A 272 -13.98 -0.69 5.15
N LYS A 273 -14.29 0.55 4.77
CA LYS A 273 -14.21 1.72 5.63
C LYS A 273 -15.58 2.02 6.22
N MET A 274 -15.63 2.15 7.54
CA MET A 274 -16.85 2.37 8.29
C MET A 274 -17.00 3.84 8.69
N ASP A 275 -18.23 4.34 8.80
CA ASP A 275 -18.45 5.73 9.20
C ASP A 275 -18.09 5.99 10.66
N GLY A 276 -18.40 5.06 11.56
CA GLY A 276 -17.95 5.14 12.95
C GLY A 276 -17.90 3.80 13.67
N TYR A 277 -16.95 3.67 14.60
CA TYR A 277 -16.73 2.50 15.46
C TYR A 277 -16.54 2.88 16.92
N THR A 278 -17.11 2.08 17.83
CA THR A 278 -16.79 2.16 19.27
C THR A 278 -16.95 0.79 19.95
N GLU A 279 -16.49 0.69 21.19
CA GLU A 279 -16.76 -0.43 22.08
C GLU A 279 -17.49 0.06 23.33
N ILE A 280 -18.61 -0.59 23.66
CA ILE A 280 -19.40 -0.31 24.86
C ILE A 280 -19.42 -1.52 25.78
N PHE A 281 -19.63 -1.30 27.07
CA PHE A 281 -19.78 -2.38 28.04
C PHE A 281 -21.26 -2.62 28.35
N LEU A 282 -21.75 -3.83 28.10
CA LEU A 282 -23.13 -4.23 28.39
C LEU A 282 -23.13 -5.61 29.04
N GLY A 283 -23.79 -5.74 30.20
CA GLY A 283 -23.87 -7.02 30.91
C GLY A 283 -22.49 -7.58 31.33
N GLY A 284 -21.50 -6.71 31.55
CA GLY A 284 -20.14 -7.12 31.91
C GLY A 284 -19.29 -7.63 30.74
N ARG A 285 -19.74 -7.44 29.50
CA ARG A 285 -19.02 -7.84 28.29
C ARG A 285 -18.81 -6.63 27.36
N PRO A 286 -17.65 -6.51 26.71
CA PRO A 286 -17.45 -5.52 25.66
C PRO A 286 -18.29 -5.91 24.43
N ILE A 287 -18.98 -4.94 23.85
CA ILE A 287 -19.74 -5.06 22.62
C ILE A 287 -19.19 -4.04 21.63
N LYS A 288 -18.84 -4.51 20.45
CA LYS A 288 -18.43 -3.70 19.32
C LYS A 288 -19.66 -3.12 18.64
N VAL A 289 -19.65 -1.81 18.39
CA VAL A 289 -20.74 -1.10 17.72
C VAL A 289 -20.16 -0.31 16.56
N ILE A 290 -20.72 -0.53 15.37
CA ILE A 290 -20.44 0.22 14.16
C ILE A 290 -21.72 0.99 13.79
N PHE A 291 -21.59 2.19 13.23
CA PHE A 291 -22.69 2.83 12.52
C PHE A 291 -22.31 3.18 11.09
N GLU A 292 -23.33 3.24 10.22
CA GLU A 292 -23.26 3.65 8.82
C GLU A 292 -24.33 4.69 8.51
N ALA A 293 -23.93 5.78 7.87
CA ALA A 293 -24.79 6.83 7.36
C ALA A 293 -25.12 6.56 5.87
N MET A 294 -26.20 5.82 5.65
CA MET A 294 -26.63 5.36 4.35
C MET A 294 -27.23 6.50 3.50
N GLY A 295 -26.39 7.08 2.64
CA GLY A 295 -26.82 8.06 1.63
C GLY A 295 -27.73 7.47 0.56
N GLU A 296 -28.33 8.34 -0.27
CA GLU A 296 -29.24 7.95 -1.37
C GLU A 296 -28.62 6.92 -2.33
N GLN A 297 -27.31 7.02 -2.55
CA GLN A 297 -26.55 6.12 -3.42
C GLN A 297 -26.65 4.65 -3.00
N HIS A 298 -26.88 4.34 -1.72
CA HIS A 298 -27.01 2.95 -1.27
C HIS A 298 -28.35 2.30 -1.69
N ARG A 299 -29.37 3.12 -1.99
CA ARG A 299 -30.71 2.65 -2.36
C ARG A 299 -31.00 2.81 -3.86
N PHE A 300 -30.43 3.84 -4.48
CA PHE A 300 -30.72 4.21 -5.86
C PHE A 300 -29.46 4.42 -6.68
N PHE A 301 -29.57 4.21 -8.00
CA PHE A 301 -28.51 4.57 -8.94
C PHE A 301 -28.44 6.09 -9.06
N VAL A 302 -27.48 6.70 -8.37
CA VAL A 302 -27.16 8.13 -8.50
C VAL A 302 -25.95 8.31 -9.41
N GLU A 303 -26.10 9.00 -10.54
CA GLU A 303 -25.04 9.18 -11.57
C GLU A 303 -23.75 9.80 -11.00
N ALA A 304 -23.88 10.71 -10.03
CA ALA A 304 -22.72 11.34 -9.39
C ALA A 304 -21.83 10.35 -8.61
N PHE A 305 -22.39 9.21 -8.18
CA PHE A 305 -21.70 8.19 -7.39
C PHE A 305 -21.42 6.91 -8.18
N HIS A 306 -22.17 6.66 -9.25
CA HIS A 306 -22.09 5.44 -10.03
C HIS A 306 -21.83 5.72 -11.51
N LYS A 307 -20.73 5.18 -12.03
CA LYS A 307 -20.42 5.27 -13.47
C LYS A 307 -21.26 4.30 -14.29
N SER A 308 -21.77 3.25 -13.66
CA SER A 308 -22.56 2.20 -14.31
C SER A 308 -23.48 1.48 -13.31
N LEU A 309 -24.53 0.84 -13.82
CA LEU A 309 -25.42 -0.01 -13.00
C LEU A 309 -24.63 -1.12 -12.27
N LYS A 310 -23.55 -1.60 -12.87
CA LYS A 310 -22.65 -2.58 -12.25
C LYS A 310 -21.98 -2.03 -11.00
N ASP A 311 -21.61 -0.75 -10.97
CA ASP A 311 -21.00 -0.12 -9.79
C ASP A 311 -21.99 -0.02 -8.63
N PHE A 312 -23.25 0.30 -8.93
CA PHE A 312 -24.34 0.30 -7.95
C PHE A 312 -24.64 -1.09 -7.39
N GLU A 313 -24.69 -2.12 -8.25
CA GLU A 313 -24.85 -3.50 -7.80
C GLU A 313 -23.65 -3.97 -6.96
N ASN A 314 -22.43 -3.53 -7.30
CA ASN A 314 -21.26 -3.77 -6.47
C ASN A 314 -21.34 -3.06 -5.11
N GLN A 315 -21.91 -1.85 -5.05
CA GLN A 315 -22.15 -1.16 -3.78
C GLN A 315 -23.11 -1.96 -2.90
N LYS A 316 -24.26 -2.39 -3.44
CA LYS A 316 -25.21 -3.26 -2.69
C LYS A 316 -24.58 -4.55 -2.19
N ARG A 317 -23.72 -5.18 -3.01
CA ARG A 317 -22.97 -6.38 -2.59
C ARG A 317 -22.00 -6.08 -1.46
N ARG A 318 -21.34 -4.92 -1.47
CA ARG A 318 -20.45 -4.49 -0.38
C ARG A 318 -21.22 -4.22 0.91
N ASP A 319 -22.38 -3.56 0.83
CA ASP A 319 -23.23 -3.29 1.99
C ASP A 319 -23.74 -4.60 2.61
N ASN A 320 -24.19 -5.54 1.79
CA ASN A 320 -24.61 -6.87 2.27
C ASN A 320 -23.45 -7.67 2.87
N TYR A 321 -22.26 -7.59 2.26
CA TYR A 321 -21.07 -8.22 2.81
C TYR A 321 -20.72 -7.64 4.18
N LEU A 322 -20.77 -6.32 4.36
CA LEU A 322 -20.57 -5.67 5.65
C LEU A 322 -21.56 -6.17 6.71
N ARG A 323 -22.87 -6.20 6.38
CA ARG A 323 -23.91 -6.70 7.29
C ARG A 323 -23.63 -8.14 7.74
N ASN A 324 -23.18 -9.00 6.82
CA ASN A 324 -22.87 -10.39 7.12
C ASN A 324 -21.63 -10.51 8.02
N GLU A 325 -20.53 -9.83 7.67
CA GLU A 325 -19.30 -9.85 8.47
C GLU A 325 -19.52 -9.32 9.89
N CYS A 326 -20.28 -8.23 10.05
CA CYS A 326 -20.63 -7.71 11.37
C CYS A 326 -21.45 -8.72 12.17
N ARG A 327 -22.46 -9.34 11.54
CA ARG A 327 -23.28 -10.37 12.19
C ARG A 327 -22.45 -11.57 12.65
N ASP A 328 -21.64 -12.12 11.76
CA ASP A 328 -20.82 -13.30 12.02
C ASP A 328 -19.75 -13.02 13.09
N ALA A 329 -19.25 -11.79 13.16
CA ALA A 329 -18.28 -11.35 14.16
C ALA A 329 -18.90 -10.87 15.49
N GLY A 330 -20.23 -10.89 15.64
CA GLY A 330 -20.91 -10.43 16.85
C GLY A 330 -20.87 -8.92 17.06
N ILE A 331 -20.79 -8.14 15.98
CA ILE A 331 -20.74 -6.68 15.98
C ILE A 331 -22.13 -6.12 15.69
N ILE A 332 -22.56 -5.15 16.49
CA ILE A 332 -23.81 -4.44 16.25
C ILE A 332 -23.57 -3.37 15.18
N LEU A 333 -24.26 -3.48 14.05
CA LEU A 333 -24.23 -2.50 12.95
C LEU A 333 -25.51 -1.67 12.97
N ILE A 334 -25.41 -0.37 13.24
CA ILE A 334 -26.54 0.57 13.23
C ILE A 334 -26.54 1.37 11.92
N GLU A 335 -27.59 1.24 11.12
CA GLU A 335 -27.71 1.93 9.84
C GLU A 335 -28.74 3.05 9.95
N PHE A 336 -28.36 4.28 9.56
CA PHE A 336 -29.26 5.41 9.45
C PHE A 336 -29.33 5.85 7.99
N TRP A 337 -30.53 5.96 7.45
CA TRP A 337 -30.76 6.36 6.06
C TRP A 337 -30.88 7.88 5.94
N TYR A 338 -30.54 8.41 4.77
CA TYR A 338 -30.59 9.84 4.47
C TYR A 338 -31.99 10.46 4.63
N ASP A 339 -33.04 9.65 4.48
CA ASP A 339 -34.44 10.00 4.63
C ASP A 339 -34.99 9.78 6.05
N ASP A 340 -34.17 9.30 7.00
CA ASP A 340 -34.57 9.17 8.40
C ASP A 340 -34.68 10.56 9.06
N GLU A 341 -35.84 10.84 9.63
CA GLU A 341 -36.05 12.06 10.40
C GLU A 341 -35.36 11.98 11.77
N VAL A 342 -34.66 13.04 12.17
CA VAL A 342 -33.87 13.10 13.43
C VAL A 342 -34.70 12.71 14.66
N LYS A 343 -35.98 13.12 14.71
CA LYS A 343 -36.89 12.76 15.81
C LYS A 343 -37.09 11.23 15.97
N HIS A 344 -36.81 10.44 14.94
CA HIS A 344 -36.90 8.98 14.94
C HIS A 344 -35.58 8.26 15.24
N TYR A 345 -34.44 8.95 15.26
CA TYR A 345 -33.12 8.32 15.45
C TYR A 345 -33.06 7.47 16.73
N LYS A 346 -33.69 7.94 17.82
CA LYS A 346 -33.77 7.18 19.08
C LYS A 346 -34.50 5.87 18.92
N LYS A 347 -35.61 5.88 18.20
CA LYS A 347 -36.41 4.68 17.96
C LYS A 347 -35.61 3.69 17.10
N LEU A 348 -35.00 4.18 16.02
CA LEU A 348 -34.20 3.37 15.10
C LEU A 348 -32.99 2.73 15.80
N LEU A 349 -32.23 3.52 16.57
CA LEU A 349 -31.10 3.02 17.36
C LEU A 349 -31.56 1.91 18.30
N LEU A 350 -32.62 2.15 19.08
CA LEU A 350 -33.13 1.17 20.04
C LEU A 350 -33.63 -0.11 19.37
N GLU A 351 -34.37 0.00 18.28
CA GLU A 351 -34.91 -1.16 17.55
C GLU A 351 -33.80 -2.01 16.94
N GLN A 352 -32.83 -1.38 16.27
CA GLN A 352 -31.70 -2.08 15.65
C GLN A 352 -30.77 -2.71 16.68
N PHE A 353 -30.46 -1.98 17.76
CA PHE A 353 -29.62 -2.46 18.83
C PHE A 353 -30.28 -3.64 19.57
N TYR A 354 -31.56 -3.52 19.91
CA TYR A 354 -32.32 -4.60 20.56
C TYR A 354 -32.40 -5.85 19.68
N ARG A 355 -32.74 -5.70 18.40
CA ARG A 355 -32.83 -6.82 17.46
C ARG A 355 -31.50 -7.57 17.38
N GLN A 356 -30.40 -6.85 17.18
CA GLN A 356 -29.08 -7.48 17.02
C GLN A 356 -28.55 -8.08 18.32
N THR A 357 -28.72 -7.41 19.45
CA THR A 357 -28.33 -8.02 20.75
C THR A 357 -29.12 -9.28 21.08
N LYS A 358 -30.39 -9.36 20.66
CA LYS A 358 -31.18 -10.58 20.74
C LYS A 358 -30.62 -11.68 19.83
N ASP A 359 -30.34 -11.36 18.56
CA ASP A 359 -29.78 -12.32 17.59
C ASP A 359 -28.42 -12.87 18.05
N LEU A 360 -27.65 -12.07 18.80
CA LEU A 360 -26.38 -12.46 19.40
C LEU A 360 -26.50 -13.23 20.72
N GLY A 361 -27.72 -13.50 21.21
CA GLY A 361 -27.95 -14.19 22.47
C GLY A 361 -27.44 -13.43 23.71
N ILE A 362 -27.25 -12.11 23.60
CA ILE A 362 -26.78 -11.27 24.72
C ILE A 362 -27.91 -11.09 25.75
N PHE A 363 -29.15 -11.12 25.29
CA PHE A 363 -30.34 -11.20 26.12
C PHE A 363 -30.98 -12.58 25.93
N GLU A 364 -30.79 -13.50 26.89
CA GLU A 364 -31.50 -14.78 26.89
C GLU A 364 -33.03 -14.55 27.02
N ASP A 365 -33.81 -15.43 26.39
CA ASP A 365 -35.29 -15.41 26.29
C ASP A 365 -36.06 -15.43 27.63
N GLY A 366 -35.39 -15.26 28.77
CA GLY A 366 -35.98 -15.05 30.09
C GLY A 366 -36.23 -13.58 30.47
N TYR A 367 -35.66 -12.61 29.74
CA TYR A 367 -35.92 -11.17 29.93
C TYR A 367 -36.99 -10.62 28.97
N TYR A 368 -37.89 -11.49 28.49
CA TYR A 368 -39.06 -11.07 27.74
C TYR A 368 -40.03 -10.30 28.65
N LEU A 369 -40.08 -8.99 28.41
CA LEU A 369 -41.25 -8.12 28.15
C LEU A 369 -42.65 -8.81 28.08
N LYS A 370 -43.01 -9.66 29.05
CA LYS A 370 -44.40 -10.02 29.31
C LYS A 370 -45.03 -8.86 30.06
N ARG A 371 -45.74 -8.06 29.28
CA ARG A 371 -46.27 -6.72 29.56
C ARG A 371 -45.17 -5.65 29.41
N ILE A 372 -45.50 -4.57 28.73
CA ILE A 372 -45.09 -3.24 29.13
C ILE A 372 -46.18 -2.79 30.13
N PRO A 373 -46.05 -2.97 31.46
CA PRO A 373 -46.89 -2.28 32.40
C PRO A 373 -46.03 -1.24 33.13
N HIS A 374 -45.91 -0.01 32.61
CA HIS A 374 -45.43 1.18 33.33
C HIS A 374 -44.17 1.11 34.23
N TYR A 375 -43.42 0.01 34.28
CA TYR A 375 -42.31 -0.24 35.19
C TYR A 375 -41.40 -1.32 34.59
N THR A 376 -40.56 -0.92 33.64
CA THR A 376 -39.27 -1.60 33.39
C THR A 376 -38.38 -1.48 34.64
N PRO A 377 -37.42 -2.40 34.87
CA PRO A 377 -36.55 -2.36 36.05
C PRO A 377 -35.94 -0.98 36.24
N ARG A 378 -36.37 -0.32 37.31
CA ARG A 378 -36.13 1.10 37.63
C ARG A 378 -34.65 1.49 37.56
N LEU A 379 -33.69 0.57 37.58
CA LEU A 379 -32.27 0.90 37.50
C LEU A 379 -31.72 1.05 36.08
N LEU A 380 -32.00 0.11 35.16
CA LEU A 380 -31.46 0.15 33.79
C LEU A 380 -32.24 1.13 32.92
N HIS A 381 -33.56 1.19 33.10
CA HIS A 381 -34.40 2.18 32.44
C HIS A 381 -34.11 3.61 32.94
N ASN A 382 -33.85 3.83 34.24
CA ASN A 382 -33.54 5.18 34.72
C ASN A 382 -32.09 5.62 34.43
N LYS A 383 -31.12 4.70 34.33
CA LYS A 383 -29.77 5.06 33.87
C LYS A 383 -29.79 5.44 32.38
N PHE A 384 -30.50 4.66 31.56
CA PHE A 384 -30.64 4.94 30.14
C PHE A 384 -31.54 6.17 29.86
N LEU A 385 -32.67 6.32 30.56
CA LEU A 385 -33.52 7.51 30.45
C LEU A 385 -32.89 8.76 31.08
N GLY A 386 -32.12 8.63 32.16
CA GLY A 386 -31.39 9.75 32.77
C GLY A 386 -30.30 10.29 31.84
N ALA A 387 -29.59 9.41 31.13
CA ALA A 387 -28.67 9.80 30.06
C ALA A 387 -29.40 10.52 28.91
N ILE A 388 -30.63 10.08 28.58
CA ILE A 388 -31.43 10.66 27.49
C ILE A 388 -32.16 11.97 27.89
N GLN A 389 -32.60 12.14 29.12
CA GLN A 389 -33.22 13.37 29.60
C GLN A 389 -32.21 14.53 29.67
N ASN A 390 -30.95 14.24 30.00
CA ASN A 390 -29.85 15.21 29.90
C ASN A 390 -29.57 15.62 28.44
N VAL A 391 -29.67 14.68 27.49
CA VAL A 391 -29.57 14.96 26.05
C VAL A 391 -30.73 15.84 25.56
N GLN A 392 -31.96 15.59 26.04
CA GLN A 392 -33.13 16.39 25.68
C GLN A 392 -33.06 17.83 26.21
N LYS A 393 -32.43 18.05 27.37
CA LYS A 393 -32.20 19.38 27.92
C LYS A 393 -31.15 20.13 27.10
N GLN A 394 -30.03 19.49 26.77
CA GLN A 394 -28.95 20.09 25.99
C GLN A 394 -29.30 20.36 24.52
N ILE A 395 -30.17 19.56 23.90
CA ILE A 395 -30.69 19.80 22.54
C ILE A 395 -31.73 20.93 22.52
N LYS A 396 -32.38 21.24 23.64
CA LYS A 396 -33.28 22.41 23.74
C LYS A 396 -32.53 23.71 24.03
N ASP A 397 -31.35 23.62 24.63
CA ASP A 397 -30.49 24.75 24.97
C ASP A 397 -29.57 25.16 23.79
N PHE A 398 -29.49 24.33 22.73
CA PHE A 398 -28.81 24.59 21.46
C PHE A 398 -29.85 24.90 20.38
#